data_AF-A0A3D3DJ92-F1
#
_entry.id   AF-A0A3D3DJ92-F1
#
_cell.length_a   1.000
_cell.length_b   1.000
_cell.length_c   1.000
_cell.angle_alpha   90.00
_cell.angle_beta   90.00
_cell.angle_gamma   90.00
#
_symmetry.space_group_name_H-M   'P 1'
#
loop_
_entity.id
_entity.type
_entity.pdbx_description
1 polymer ?
#
loop_
_entity_poly.entity_id
_entity_poly.type
_entity_poly.pdbx_seq_one_letter_code
_entity_poly.pdbx_strand_id
1 'polypeptide(L)'
;YGFQMIGVTTLLTVLLDAGLEPFATRVAHYWFWNPVKLKFGWYTAPGVNFLAWAATTLLILAFATPALINKQPARGSAPDYSPLLVWLLFMLLFATGAAGHQLWPAFGLTCAISITVAGVALRGARW
;
A
#
# COMPACT_ATOMS: atom_id res chain seq x y z
N TYR A 1 -2.13 16.85 12.40
CA TYR A 1 -1.60 16.78 11.01
C TYR A 1 -0.52 15.71 10.87
N GLY A 2 0.66 15.86 11.48
CA GLY A 2 1.78 14.90 11.32
C GLY A 2 1.46 13.43 11.65
N PHE A 3 0.96 13.13 12.86
CA PHE A 3 0.64 11.75 13.24
C PHE A 3 -0.46 11.10 12.39
N GLN A 4 -1.45 11.87 11.95
CA GLN A 4 -2.49 11.36 11.05
C GLN A 4 -1.91 11.00 9.68
N MET A 5 -1.03 11.84 9.14
CA MET A 5 -0.33 11.58 7.88
C MET A 5 0.57 10.35 7.98
N ILE A 6 1.26 10.18 9.12
CA ILE A 6 2.06 8.98 9.40
C ILE A 6 1.18 7.72 9.40
N GLY A 7 0.04 7.78 10.10
CA GLY A 7 -0.90 6.66 10.18
C GLY A 7 -1.47 6.28 8.82
N VAL A 8 -1.91 7.25 8.02
CA VAL A 8 -2.43 7.01 6.67
C VAL A 8 -1.35 6.44 5.75
N THR A 9 -0.14 6.99 5.79
CA THR A 9 0.98 6.48 4.95
C THR A 9 1.37 5.06 5.34
N THR A 10 1.38 4.75 6.63
CA THR A 10 1.63 3.39 7.14
C THR A 10 0.55 2.43 6.67
N LEU A 11 -0.73 2.80 6.79
CA LEU A 11 -1.85 2.00 6.31
C LEU A 11 -1.76 1.75 4.80
N LEU A 12 -1.48 2.79 4.01
CA LEU A 12 -1.29 2.65 2.56
C LEU A 12 -0.12 1.71 2.23
N THR A 13 0.98 1.79 2.98
CA THR A 13 2.14 0.90 2.75
C THR A 13 1.77 -0.57 2.99
N VAL A 14 1.04 -0.86 4.07
CA VAL A 14 0.57 -2.23 4.37
C VAL A 14 -0.45 -2.71 3.32
N LEU A 15 -1.34 -1.84 2.85
CA LEU A 15 -2.30 -2.17 1.79
C LEU A 15 -1.61 -2.45 0.44
N LEU A 16 -0.54 -1.71 0.14
CA LEU A 16 0.31 -1.97 -1.02
C LEU A 16 0.97 -3.34 -0.91
N ASP A 17 1.56 -3.66 0.24
CA ASP A 17 2.18 -4.96 0.53
C ASP A 17 1.16 -6.11 0.39
N ALA A 18 -0.06 -5.92 0.90
CA ALA A 18 -1.14 -6.90 0.77
C ALA A 18 -1.54 -7.21 -0.69
N GLY A 19 -1.45 -6.23 -1.58
CA GLY A 19 -1.64 -6.40 -3.03
C GLY A 19 -0.43 -7.01 -3.74
N LEU A 20 0.78 -6.66 -3.28
CA LEU A 20 2.04 -7.13 -3.83
C LEU A 20 2.29 -8.61 -3.54
N GLU A 21 2.03 -9.08 -2.32
CA GLU A 21 2.37 -10.44 -1.89
C GLU A 21 1.79 -11.56 -2.78
N PRO A 22 0.49 -11.54 -3.17
CA PRO A 22 -0.06 -12.53 -4.10
C PRO A 22 0.62 -12.46 -5.47
N PHE A 23 0.94 -11.25 -5.95
CA PHE A 23 1.63 -11.07 -7.23
C PHE A 23 3.07 -11.62 -7.16
N ALA A 24 3.84 -11.23 -6.15
CA ALA A 24 5.23 -11.63 -5.99
C ALA A 24 5.38 -13.14 -5.77
N THR A 25 4.49 -13.77 -5.00
CA THR A 25 4.60 -15.20 -4.66
C THR A 25 3.95 -16.12 -5.69
N ARG A 26 2.81 -15.74 -6.28
CA ARG A 26 2.01 -16.62 -7.15
C ARG A 26 2.03 -16.28 -8.63
N VAL A 27 2.37 -15.06 -9.01
CA VAL A 27 2.38 -14.61 -10.42
C VAL A 27 3.82 -14.53 -10.92
N ALA A 28 4.66 -13.76 -10.24
CA ALA A 28 6.02 -13.47 -10.68
C ALA A 28 7.09 -14.36 -10.04
N HIS A 29 6.73 -15.08 -8.97
CA HIS A 29 7.62 -15.96 -8.20
C HIS A 29 8.95 -15.30 -7.80
N TYR A 30 8.89 -14.03 -7.41
CA TYR A 30 10.07 -13.26 -6.99
C TYR A 30 10.66 -13.78 -5.69
N TRP A 31 9.83 -14.28 -4.78
CA TRP A 31 10.28 -14.89 -3.54
C TRP A 31 9.32 -15.95 -3.03
N PHE A 32 9.82 -16.74 -2.07
CA PHE A 32 9.08 -17.79 -1.38
C PHE A 32 9.22 -17.61 0.12
N TRP A 33 8.14 -17.91 0.83
CA TRP A 33 8.11 -17.83 2.29
C TRP A 33 8.36 -19.20 2.92
N ASN A 34 9.26 -19.23 3.90
CA ASN A 34 9.45 -20.41 4.74
C ASN A 34 8.31 -20.56 5.75
N PRO A 35 7.98 -21.80 6.18
CA PRO A 35 6.95 -22.03 7.17
C PRO A 35 7.28 -21.31 8.48
N VAL A 36 6.32 -20.52 8.96
CA VAL A 36 6.43 -19.82 10.26
C VAL A 36 5.53 -20.49 11.30
N LYS A 37 5.86 -20.31 12.59
CA LYS A 37 5.07 -20.86 13.71
C LYS A 37 3.63 -20.32 13.74
N LEU A 38 3.42 -19.09 13.27
CA LEU A 38 2.12 -18.45 13.20
C LEU A 38 1.41 -18.84 11.90
N LYS A 39 0.36 -19.67 11.97
CA LYS A 39 -0.32 -20.24 10.78
C LYS A 39 -1.22 -19.26 9.99
N PHE A 40 -1.13 -17.95 10.26
CA PHE A 40 -1.85 -16.95 9.48
C PHE A 40 -1.03 -16.53 8.27
N GLY A 41 -1.49 -16.89 7.07
CA GLY A 41 -0.80 -16.61 5.82
C GLY A 41 -1.72 -16.07 4.73
N TRP A 42 -1.33 -14.97 4.09
CA TRP A 42 -1.98 -14.40 2.91
C TRP A 42 -1.22 -14.85 1.66
N TYR A 43 -1.76 -15.81 0.90
CA TYR A 43 -1.11 -16.36 -0.30
C TYR A 43 0.36 -16.80 -0.08
N THR A 44 0.65 -17.47 1.04
CA THR A 44 1.99 -17.85 1.57
C THR A 44 2.71 -16.80 2.39
N ALA A 45 2.38 -15.51 2.23
CA ALA A 45 2.97 -14.45 3.02
C ALA A 45 2.56 -14.52 4.48
N PRO A 46 3.49 -14.61 5.44
CA PRO A 46 3.16 -14.73 6.84
C PRO A 46 2.61 -13.40 7.37
N GLY A 47 1.64 -13.46 8.28
CA GLY A 47 1.03 -12.25 8.87
C GLY A 47 2.03 -11.27 9.49
N VAL A 48 3.15 -11.78 10.00
CA VAL A 48 4.23 -10.98 10.58
C VAL A 48 4.95 -10.11 9.55
N ASN A 49 4.89 -10.43 8.25
CA ASN A 49 5.43 -9.60 7.17
C ASN A 49 4.75 -8.23 7.13
N PHE A 50 3.42 -8.21 7.15
CA PHE A 50 2.63 -6.98 7.15
C PHE A 50 2.90 -6.14 8.40
N LEU A 51 3.08 -6.79 9.56
CA LEU A 51 3.43 -6.10 10.81
C LEU A 51 4.86 -5.54 10.75
N ALA A 52 5.80 -6.29 10.16
CA ALA A 52 7.16 -5.82 9.95
C ALA A 52 7.19 -4.61 9.01
N TRP A 53 6.45 -4.62 7.91
CA TRP A 53 6.33 -3.46 7.02
C TRP A 53 5.65 -2.27 7.70
N ALA A 54 4.62 -2.50 8.53
CA ALA A 54 4.01 -1.44 9.33
C ALA A 54 5.04 -0.80 10.29
N ALA A 55 5.77 -1.62 11.04
CA ALA A 55 6.79 -1.15 11.98
C ALA A 55 7.94 -0.42 11.29
N THR A 56 8.45 -0.99 10.18
CA THR A 56 9.50 -0.38 9.35
C THR A 56 9.05 0.98 8.83
N THR A 57 7.82 1.07 8.31
CA THR A 57 7.26 2.33 7.79
C THR A 57 7.13 3.37 8.90
N LEU A 58 6.63 2.98 10.08
CA LEU A 58 6.56 3.87 11.25
C LEU A 58 7.92 4.36 11.69
N LEU A 59 8.94 3.51 11.71
CA LEU A 59 10.31 3.89 12.05
C LEU A 59 10.87 4.88 11.02
N ILE A 60 10.76 4.56 9.73
CA ILE A 60 11.20 5.46 8.64
C ILE A 60 10.51 6.81 8.79
N LEU A 61 9.20 6.82 8.97
CA LEU A 61 8.45 8.06 9.13
C LEU A 61 8.83 8.77 10.44
N ALA A 62 9.01 8.09 11.56
CA ALA A 62 9.40 8.74 12.82
C ALA A 62 10.71 9.54 12.68
N PHE A 63 11.67 9.03 11.88
CA PHE A 63 12.95 9.72 11.64
C PHE A 63 12.93 10.70 10.46
N ALA A 64 12.21 10.39 9.38
CA ALA A 64 12.22 11.22 8.16
C ALA A 64 11.19 12.36 8.21
N THR A 65 10.05 12.15 8.88
CA THR A 65 8.94 13.11 8.97
C THR A 65 9.34 14.46 9.56
N PRO A 66 10.18 14.56 10.62
CA PRO A 66 10.61 15.86 11.15
C PRO A 66 11.35 16.74 10.13
N ALA A 67 12.06 16.12 9.18
CA ALA A 67 12.79 16.81 8.12
C ALA A 67 11.93 17.07 6.87
N LEU A 68 10.95 16.20 6.59
CA LEU A 68 10.17 16.21 5.34
C LEU A 68 8.79 16.89 5.44
N ILE A 69 8.15 16.91 6.62
CA ILE A 69 6.88 17.64 6.77
C ILE A 69 7.16 19.13 6.75
N ASN A 70 6.82 19.75 5.63
CA ASN A 70 6.74 21.19 5.55
C ASN A 70 5.67 21.68 6.53
N LYS A 71 6.11 22.36 7.59
CA LYS A 71 5.23 22.89 8.65
C LYS A 71 4.41 24.10 8.16
N GLN A 72 4.74 24.63 6.98
CA GLN A 72 3.98 25.66 6.30
C GLN A 72 3.28 25.03 5.08
N PRO A 73 1.98 24.70 5.16
CA PRO A 73 1.24 24.26 3.98
C PRO A 73 1.30 25.39 2.96
N ALA A 74 1.91 25.15 1.80
CA ALA A 74 1.90 26.10 0.71
C ALA A 74 0.42 26.36 0.35
N ARG A 75 -0.08 27.54 0.73
CA ARG A 75 -1.44 27.96 0.37
C ARG A 75 -1.54 27.96 -1.15
N GLY A 76 -2.36 27.06 -1.71
CA GLY A 76 -2.77 27.10 -3.11
C GLY A 76 -1.90 26.34 -4.12
N SER A 77 -1.01 25.44 -3.70
CA SER A 77 -0.39 24.50 -4.65
C SER A 77 -1.45 23.51 -5.16
N ALA A 78 -1.62 23.44 -6.48
CA ALA A 78 -2.57 22.52 -7.12
C ALA A 78 -2.33 21.06 -6.69
N PRO A 79 -3.37 20.21 -6.58
CA PRO A 79 -3.21 18.81 -6.22
C PRO A 79 -2.25 18.08 -7.18
N ASP A 80 -1.21 17.44 -6.64
CA ASP A 80 -0.32 16.58 -7.41
C ASP A 80 -0.91 15.16 -7.50
N TYR A 81 -1.27 14.75 -8.71
CA TYR A 81 -1.85 13.43 -9.00
C TYR A 81 -0.79 12.38 -9.36
N SER A 82 0.49 12.75 -9.47
CA SER A 82 1.56 11.83 -9.86
C SER A 82 1.65 10.60 -8.94
N PRO A 83 1.61 10.74 -7.59
CA PRO A 83 1.64 9.58 -6.69
C PRO A 83 0.41 8.68 -6.83
N LEU A 84 -0.77 9.27 -7.09
CA LEU A 84 -2.01 8.52 -7.30
C LEU A 84 -1.94 7.71 -8.59
N LEU A 85 -1.40 8.29 -9.66
CA LEU A 85 -1.24 7.60 -10.94
C LEU A 85 -0.28 6.42 -10.82
N VAL A 86 0.87 6.62 -10.16
CA VAL A 86 1.83 5.54 -9.88
C VAL A 86 1.19 4.42 -9.07
N TRP A 87 0.43 4.78 -8.02
CA TRP A 87 -0.31 3.82 -7.21
C TRP A 87 -1.30 2.98 -8.04
N LEU A 88 -2.11 3.63 -8.88
CA LEU A 88 -3.11 2.94 -9.71
C LEU A 88 -2.46 2.02 -10.74
N LEU A 89 -1.31 2.41 -11.31
CA LEU A 89 -0.56 1.55 -12.24
C LEU A 89 -0.03 0.28 -11.55
N PHE A 90 0.52 0.41 -10.34
CA PHE A 90 0.94 -0.76 -9.55
C PHE A 90 -0.24 -1.66 -9.21
N MET A 91 -1.35 -1.09 -8.74
CA MET A 91 -2.53 -1.87 -8.41
C MET A 91 -3.15 -2.55 -9.64
N LEU A 92 -3.11 -1.91 -10.80
CA LEU A 92 -3.55 -2.52 -12.06
C LEU A 92 -2.65 -3.71 -12.44
N LEU A 93 -1.34 -3.57 -12.29
CA LEU A 93 -0.39 -4.67 -12.51
C LEU A 93 -0.70 -5.86 -11.57
N PHE A 94 -0.94 -5.60 -10.29
CA PHE A 94 -1.26 -6.65 -9.33
C PHE A 94 -2.61 -7.29 -9.61
N ALA A 95 -3.63 -6.49 -9.92
CA ALA A 95 -4.97 -6.97 -10.25
C ALA A 95 -4.98 -7.83 -11.50
N THR A 96 -4.30 -7.40 -12.57
CA THR A 96 -4.21 -8.18 -13.83
C THR A 96 -3.45 -9.49 -13.63
N GLY A 97 -2.34 -9.47 -12.88
CA GLY A 97 -1.62 -10.69 -12.50
C GLY A 97 -2.47 -11.65 -11.68
N ALA A 98 -3.22 -11.12 -10.69
CA ALA A 98 -4.12 -11.90 -9.86
C ALA A 98 -5.28 -12.51 -10.65
N ALA A 99 -5.90 -11.75 -11.56
CA ALA A 99 -6.96 -12.23 -12.44
C ALA A 99 -6.47 -13.36 -13.36
N GLY A 100 -5.28 -13.20 -13.96
CA GLY A 100 -4.68 -14.22 -14.83
C GLY A 100 -4.38 -15.54 -14.12
N HIS A 101 -4.12 -15.51 -12.80
CA HIS A 101 -3.83 -16.69 -11.97
C HIS A 101 -5.02 -17.10 -11.09
N GLN A 102 -6.23 -16.60 -11.36
CA GLN A 102 -7.47 -16.93 -10.65
C GLN A 102 -7.43 -16.63 -9.13
N LEU A 103 -6.62 -15.66 -8.71
CA LEU A 103 -6.48 -15.22 -7.32
C LEU A 103 -7.58 -14.21 -6.97
N TRP A 104 -8.84 -14.66 -6.98
CA TRP A 104 -10.01 -13.78 -6.83
C TRP A 104 -10.04 -12.91 -5.56
N PRO A 105 -9.68 -13.44 -4.36
CA PRO A 105 -9.55 -12.58 -3.17
C PRO A 105 -8.53 -11.46 -3.33
N ALA A 106 -7.36 -11.72 -3.92
CA ALA A 106 -6.34 -10.70 -4.18
C ALA A 106 -6.79 -9.67 -5.22
N PHE A 107 -7.46 -10.13 -6.29
CA PHE A 107 -8.07 -9.26 -7.28
C PHE A 107 -9.12 -8.33 -6.67
N GLY A 108 -10.05 -8.90 -5.87
CA GLY A 108 -11.07 -8.12 -5.19
C GLY A 108 -10.48 -7.08 -4.24
N LEU A 109 -9.46 -7.46 -3.47
CA LEU A 109 -8.78 -6.57 -2.53
C LEU A 109 -8.08 -5.40 -3.24
N THR A 110 -7.28 -5.69 -4.27
CA THR A 110 -6.56 -4.66 -5.05
C THR A 110 -7.51 -3.68 -5.75
N CYS A 111 -8.62 -4.17 -6.30
CA CYS A 111 -9.69 -3.32 -6.86
C CYS A 111 -10.35 -2.44 -5.79
N ALA A 112 -10.75 -3.01 -4.65
CA ALA A 112 -11.39 -2.27 -3.57
C ALA A 112 -10.48 -1.16 -3.01
N ILE A 113 -9.19 -1.47 -2.81
CA ILE A 113 -8.18 -0.50 -2.37
C ILE A 113 -8.04 0.63 -3.39
N SER A 114 -7.93 0.30 -4.68
CA SER A 114 -7.77 1.29 -5.74
C SER A 114 -8.93 2.27 -5.82
N ILE A 115 -10.17 1.76 -5.76
CA ILE A 115 -11.40 2.58 -5.77
C ILE A 115 -11.43 3.49 -4.55
N THR A 116 -11.12 2.95 -3.37
CA THR A 116 -11.13 3.71 -2.11
C THR A 116 -10.09 4.83 -2.12
N VAL A 117 -8.85 4.52 -2.51
CA VAL A 117 -7.75 5.51 -2.57
C VAL A 117 -8.05 6.58 -3.61
N ALA A 118 -8.51 6.21 -4.80
CA ALA A 118 -8.88 7.18 -5.83
C ALA A 118 -10.05 8.06 -5.37
N GLY A 119 -11.08 7.48 -4.75
CA GLY A 119 -12.23 8.22 -4.23
C GLY A 119 -11.85 9.22 -3.14
N VAL A 120 -10.99 8.83 -2.20
CA VAL A 120 -10.48 9.72 -1.14
C VAL A 120 -9.58 10.81 -1.72
N ALA A 121 -8.68 10.48 -2.65
CA ALA A 121 -7.78 11.44 -3.27
C ALA A 121 -8.52 12.50 -4.10
N LEU A 122 -9.49 12.08 -4.92
CA LEU A 122 -10.31 12.99 -5.73
C LEU A 122 -11.21 13.87 -4.87
N ARG A 123 -11.72 13.35 -3.73
CA ARG A 123 -12.45 14.17 -2.77
C ARG A 123 -11.52 15.18 -2.09
N GLY A 124 -10.38 14.73 -1.59
CA GLY A 124 -9.40 15.59 -0.92
C GLY A 124 -8.85 16.69 -1.82
N ALA A 125 -8.82 16.49 -3.14
CA ALA A 125 -8.42 17.50 -4.11
C ALA A 125 -9.48 18.59 -4.38
N ARG A 126 -10.74 18.38 -3.98
CA ARG A 126 -11.87 19.31 -4.20
C ARG A 126 -12.16 20.23 -3.01
N TRP A 127 -11.55 19.97 -1.85
CA TRP A 127 -11.71 20.73 -0.60
C TRP A 127 -10.41 21.43 -0.24
#